data_AF-A0A1M5W8D2-F1
#
_entry.id   AF-A0A1M5W8D2-F1
#
_cell.length_a   1.000
_cell.length_b   1.000
_cell.length_c   1.000
_cell.angle_alpha   90.00
_cell.angle_beta   90.00
_cell.angle_gamma   90.00
#
_symmetry.space_group_name_H-M   'P 1'
#
loop_
_entity.id
_entity.type
_entity.pdbx_description
1 polymer ?
#
loop_
_entity_poly.entity_id
_entity_poly.type
_entity_poly.pdbx_seq_one_letter_code
_entity_poly.pdbx_strand_id
1 'polypeptide(L)'
;MNRFYRRYISFVLAVIVLVFTLAGCGKILDLGYNSGESEKQDQQNQKKDPKTDVPSEGKSGKDATDNGDSKNSADTSWAGDLVSFQYHPGYSDMNGGHHYQTLAQRDGEWIIECCDQEELGEPEITTIYSVSEEDVQAFGDFLKEKHVDKLMNREDSDDFVTDYSAWSYSISFVDPTGQSKYIEVRFDEYKKYSDKDYELIGEIHQRFDSLKTNMVSQTEEFDD
;
A
#
# COMPACT_ATOMS: atom_id res chain seq x y z
N MET A 1 -0.08 47.86 24.46
CA MET A 1 -1.08 47.19 23.60
C MET A 1 -2.47 47.38 24.21
N ASN A 2 -3.39 47.97 23.45
CA ASN A 2 -4.66 48.49 23.93
C ASN A 2 -5.67 47.36 24.20
N ARG A 3 -6.27 47.29 25.40
CA ARG A 3 -7.23 46.24 25.80
C ARG A 3 -8.46 46.14 24.88
N PHE A 4 -8.75 47.19 24.12
CA PHE A 4 -9.81 47.22 23.12
C PHE A 4 -9.51 46.36 21.88
N TYR A 5 -8.25 46.25 21.46
CA TYR A 5 -7.88 45.47 20.27
C TYR A 5 -8.09 43.97 20.49
N ARG A 6 -7.86 43.49 21.71
CA ARG A 6 -8.00 42.06 22.05
C ARG A 6 -9.46 41.58 22.03
N ARG A 7 -10.41 42.45 22.38
CA ARG A 7 -11.84 42.12 22.34
C ARG A 7 -12.42 42.14 20.93
N TYR A 8 -11.89 43.01 20.06
CA TYR A 8 -12.34 43.11 18.68
C TYR A 8 -11.97 41.87 17.87
N ILE A 9 -10.74 41.35 18.04
CA ILE A 9 -10.27 40.16 17.31
C ILE A 9 -11.06 38.90 17.71
N SER A 10 -11.38 38.72 19.00
CA SER A 10 -12.19 37.58 19.44
C SER A 10 -13.62 37.62 18.91
N PHE A 11 -14.20 38.81 18.72
CA PHE A 11 -15.55 38.95 18.18
C PHE A 11 -15.59 38.67 16.67
N VAL A 12 -14.57 39.09 15.92
CA VAL A 12 -14.48 38.82 14.47
C VAL A 12 -14.27 37.33 14.20
N LEU A 13 -13.44 36.64 14.98
CA LEU A 13 -13.24 35.19 14.84
C LEU A 13 -14.52 34.39 15.14
N ALA A 14 -15.30 34.79 16.15
CA ALA A 14 -16.56 34.11 16.47
C ALA A 14 -17.62 34.24 15.37
N VAL A 15 -17.66 35.38 14.67
CA VAL A 15 -18.61 35.60 13.56
C VAL A 15 -18.21 34.78 12.32
N ILE A 16 -16.91 34.61 12.05
CA ILE A 16 -16.43 33.81 10.90
C ILE A 16 -16.78 32.32 11.10
N VAL A 17 -16.61 31.77 12.30
CA VAL A 17 -16.96 30.36 12.59
C VAL A 17 -18.47 30.09 12.46
N LEU A 18 -19.32 31.08 12.77
CA LEU A 18 -20.78 30.95 12.65
C LEU A 18 -21.26 30.96 11.18
N VAL A 19 -20.52 31.62 10.27
CA VAL A 19 -20.90 31.68 8.84
C VAL A 19 -20.56 30.37 8.12
N PHE A 20 -19.51 29.65 8.53
CA PHE A 20 -19.14 28.38 7.89
C PHE A 20 -20.00 27.19 8.33
N THR A 21 -20.64 27.25 9.50
CA THR A 21 -21.49 26.15 10.00
C THR A 21 -22.89 26.10 9.36
N LEU A 22 -23.33 27.17 8.68
CA LEU A 22 -24.67 27.22 8.07
C LEU A 22 -24.69 26.95 6.55
N ALA A 23 -23.54 26.72 5.92
CA ALA A 23 -23.45 26.44 4.47
C ALA A 23 -23.31 24.95 4.11
N GLY A 24 -23.25 24.04 5.09
CA GLY A 24 -22.96 22.61 4.89
C GLY A 24 -24.17 21.67 4.81
N CYS A 25 -25.40 22.17 4.69
CA CYS A 25 -26.58 21.32 4.45
C CYS A 25 -27.00 21.39 2.99
N GLY A 26 -26.66 20.37 2.19
CA GLY A 26 -27.39 20.11 0.95
C GLY A 26 -26.65 19.27 -0.09
N LYS A 27 -26.77 17.94 0.02
CA LYS A 27 -27.48 17.08 -0.95
C LYS A 27 -27.12 15.61 -0.74
N ILE A 28 -28.14 14.86 -0.30
CA ILE A 28 -28.23 13.40 -0.36
C ILE A 28 -28.95 13.06 -1.68
N LEU A 29 -28.29 12.33 -2.57
CA LEU A 29 -28.83 11.60 -3.73
C LEU A 29 -27.74 10.57 -4.10
N ASP A 30 -27.98 9.33 -4.49
CA ASP A 30 -29.10 8.39 -4.45
C ASP A 30 -28.44 7.05 -4.86
N LEU A 31 -28.88 5.96 -4.24
CA LEU A 31 -28.30 4.63 -4.36
C LEU A 31 -28.70 4.00 -5.71
N GLY A 32 -27.69 3.62 -6.49
CA GLY A 32 -27.84 2.85 -7.73
C GLY A 32 -27.22 1.46 -7.60
N TYR A 33 -27.88 0.57 -6.88
CA TYR A 33 -27.59 -0.87 -6.82
C TYR A 33 -27.95 -1.51 -8.16
N ASN A 34 -27.00 -2.21 -8.80
CA ASN A 34 -27.29 -2.99 -10.01
C ASN A 34 -26.59 -4.35 -9.91
N SER A 35 -27.29 -5.31 -9.30
CA SER A 35 -26.94 -6.73 -9.27
C SER A 35 -27.34 -7.38 -10.60
N GLY A 36 -26.35 -7.66 -11.45
CA GLY A 36 -26.52 -8.50 -12.64
C GLY A 36 -25.97 -9.89 -12.39
N GLU A 37 -26.86 -10.84 -12.12
CA GLU A 37 -26.58 -12.28 -12.10
C GLU A 37 -26.18 -12.82 -13.49
N SER A 38 -25.50 -13.97 -13.43
CA SER A 38 -25.62 -15.11 -14.36
C SER A 38 -24.86 -15.02 -15.70
N GLU A 39 -23.82 -15.85 -15.85
CA GLU A 39 -23.99 -17.09 -16.61
C GLU A 39 -22.86 -18.09 -16.36
N LYS A 40 -23.27 -19.31 -16.00
CA LYS A 40 -22.45 -20.53 -16.01
C LYS A 40 -22.19 -20.93 -17.46
N GLN A 41 -20.96 -21.35 -17.79
CA GLN A 41 -20.77 -22.30 -18.87
C GLN A 41 -19.74 -23.38 -18.53
N ASP A 42 -20.06 -24.53 -19.07
CA ASP A 42 -19.68 -25.88 -18.70
C ASP A 42 -18.29 -26.32 -19.18
N GLN A 43 -17.66 -27.11 -18.31
CA GLN A 43 -17.05 -28.42 -18.52
C GLN A 43 -16.30 -28.82 -19.81
N GLN A 44 -15.23 -29.60 -19.53
CA GLN A 44 -14.63 -30.72 -20.29
C GLN A 44 -13.60 -30.41 -21.38
N ASN A 45 -12.34 -30.79 -21.17
CA ASN A 45 -11.85 -32.13 -21.58
C ASN A 45 -10.37 -32.41 -21.27
N GLN A 46 -10.15 -33.63 -20.73
CA GLN A 46 -9.13 -34.64 -21.09
C GLN A 46 -7.61 -34.38 -20.90
N LYS A 47 -7.08 -34.96 -19.82
CA LYS A 47 -6.30 -36.23 -19.79
C LYS A 47 -5.27 -36.47 -20.93
N LYS A 48 -3.97 -36.42 -20.60
CA LYS A 48 -3.00 -37.53 -20.79
C LYS A 48 -1.55 -37.12 -20.44
N ASP A 49 -1.01 -37.78 -19.42
CA ASP A 49 0.43 -38.04 -19.32
C ASP A 49 0.86 -39.06 -20.40
N PRO A 50 2.15 -39.05 -20.77
CA PRO A 50 2.94 -40.24 -20.45
C PRO A 50 4.36 -39.93 -19.93
N LYS A 51 4.77 -40.75 -18.96
CA LYS A 51 6.17 -40.96 -18.53
C LYS A 51 7.04 -41.45 -19.68
N THR A 52 8.32 -41.06 -19.69
CA THR A 52 9.42 -41.96 -20.08
C THR A 52 10.69 -41.58 -19.32
N ASP A 53 11.30 -42.58 -18.71
CA ASP A 53 12.50 -42.56 -17.88
C ASP A 53 13.79 -42.74 -18.72
N VAL A 54 14.83 -41.94 -18.43
CA VAL A 54 16.26 -42.32 -18.15
C VAL A 54 17.15 -42.78 -19.35
N PRO A 55 18.52 -42.71 -19.33
CA PRO A 55 19.53 -41.73 -18.85
C PRO A 55 20.58 -41.35 -19.94
N SER A 56 21.58 -40.50 -19.65
CA SER A 56 23.03 -40.76 -19.90
C SER A 56 23.93 -39.52 -19.84
N GLU A 57 24.99 -39.68 -19.04
CA GLU A 57 26.31 -39.05 -18.93
C GLU A 57 26.83 -38.10 -20.04
N GLY A 58 27.52 -37.03 -19.59
CA GLY A 58 28.96 -36.87 -19.92
C GLY A 58 29.43 -35.61 -20.67
N LYS A 59 30.35 -34.89 -19.99
CA LYS A 59 31.48 -34.04 -20.48
C LYS A 59 31.29 -32.54 -20.74
N SER A 60 31.89 -31.76 -19.82
CA SER A 60 33.10 -30.93 -20.01
C SER A 60 33.32 -30.23 -21.36
N GLY A 61 33.36 -28.90 -21.33
CA GLY A 61 34.06 -28.07 -22.31
C GLY A 61 33.90 -26.58 -22.05
N LYS A 62 34.98 -25.94 -21.58
CA LYS A 62 35.19 -24.48 -21.65
C LYS A 62 34.96 -24.01 -23.09
N ASP A 63 34.28 -22.88 -23.25
CA ASP A 63 34.85 -21.76 -24.00
C ASP A 63 34.21 -20.45 -23.56
N ALA A 64 35.09 -19.53 -23.15
CA ALA A 64 34.79 -18.14 -22.92
C ALA A 64 34.76 -17.44 -24.28
N THR A 65 33.68 -16.73 -24.58
CA THR A 65 33.64 -15.41 -25.23
C THR A 65 32.15 -15.08 -25.41
N ASP A 66 31.62 -14.14 -24.63
CA ASP A 66 30.52 -13.32 -25.13
C ASP A 66 30.68 -11.89 -24.62
N ASN A 67 31.15 -11.03 -25.53
CA ASN A 67 31.04 -9.59 -25.43
C ASN A 67 29.60 -9.23 -25.77
N GLY A 68 28.76 -9.13 -24.74
CA GLY A 68 27.40 -8.60 -24.84
C GLY A 68 27.29 -7.30 -24.06
N ASP A 69 27.76 -6.21 -24.66
CA ASP A 69 27.31 -4.87 -24.30
C ASP A 69 25.78 -4.82 -24.28
N SER A 70 25.26 -3.92 -23.44
CA SER A 70 23.87 -3.46 -23.41
C SER A 70 22.88 -4.33 -22.63
N LYS A 71 22.62 -3.90 -21.39
CA LYS A 71 21.53 -2.93 -21.19
C LYS A 71 21.81 -2.14 -19.92
N ASN A 72 21.95 -0.82 -20.08
CA ASN A 72 21.53 0.11 -19.04
C ASN A 72 20.20 -0.43 -18.48
N SER A 73 20.20 -0.93 -17.25
CA SER A 73 18.97 -0.94 -16.48
C SER A 73 18.60 0.52 -16.40
N ALA A 74 17.64 0.93 -17.23
CA ALA A 74 17.10 2.28 -17.18
C ALA A 74 16.77 2.53 -15.73
N ASP A 75 17.55 3.45 -15.13
CA ASP A 75 17.36 3.99 -13.81
C ASP A 75 15.93 4.53 -13.83
N THR A 76 15.00 3.68 -13.41
CA THR A 76 13.57 3.98 -13.47
C THR A 76 13.39 4.87 -12.27
N SER A 77 13.78 6.13 -12.38
CA SER A 77 13.65 7.07 -11.29
C SER A 77 12.16 7.39 -11.16
N TRP A 78 11.50 6.83 -10.16
CA TRP A 78 10.16 7.20 -9.72
C TRP A 78 10.28 8.61 -9.12
N ALA A 79 10.26 9.59 -10.02
CA ALA A 79 10.53 10.99 -9.73
C ALA A 79 9.26 11.76 -9.34
N GLY A 80 8.08 11.15 -9.49
CA GLY A 80 6.81 11.77 -9.13
C GLY A 80 6.52 11.71 -7.63
N ASP A 81 5.44 12.40 -7.24
CA ASP A 81 4.99 12.48 -5.87
C ASP A 81 4.34 11.18 -5.42
N LEU A 82 4.41 10.89 -4.12
CA LEU A 82 3.73 9.74 -3.52
C LEU A 82 2.21 9.93 -3.64
N VAL A 83 1.51 8.88 -4.05
CA VAL A 83 0.04 8.87 -4.23
C VAL A 83 -0.62 7.99 -3.20
N SER A 84 -0.05 6.82 -2.96
CA SER A 84 -0.51 5.93 -1.91
C SER A 84 0.60 5.03 -1.41
N PHE A 85 0.44 4.59 -0.17
CA PHE A 85 1.26 3.55 0.44
C PHE A 85 0.32 2.61 1.19
N GLN A 86 0.40 1.31 0.92
CA GLN A 86 -0.41 0.28 1.56
C GLN A 86 0.52 -0.76 2.19
N TYR A 87 0.16 -1.17 3.40
CA TYR A 87 0.87 -2.19 4.17
C TYR A 87 -0.12 -3.21 4.71
N HIS A 88 0.19 -4.49 4.47
CA HIS A 88 -0.44 -5.63 5.10
C HIS A 88 0.60 -6.31 6.01
N PRO A 89 0.36 -6.42 7.33
CA PRO A 89 1.31 -7.03 8.25
C PRO A 89 1.44 -8.56 8.15
N GLY A 90 0.57 -9.21 7.37
CA GLY A 90 0.54 -10.66 7.28
C GLY A 90 -0.01 -11.32 8.56
N TYR A 91 -0.40 -12.59 8.44
CA TYR A 91 -0.92 -13.38 9.55
C TYR A 91 -0.65 -14.87 9.32
N SER A 92 -0.25 -15.53 10.41
CA SER A 92 0.13 -16.94 10.43
C SER A 92 -0.98 -17.87 10.93
N ASP A 93 -2.20 -17.35 11.15
CA ASP A 93 -3.35 -18.15 11.59
C ASP A 93 -4.49 -18.23 10.54
N MET A 94 -5.41 -19.18 10.74
CA MET A 94 -6.62 -19.36 9.91
C MET A 94 -7.86 -18.79 10.58
N ASN A 95 -7.70 -17.87 11.53
CA ASN A 95 -8.84 -17.38 12.29
C ASN A 95 -9.72 -16.43 11.45
N GLY A 96 -9.25 -16.07 10.25
CA GLY A 96 -9.99 -15.22 9.32
C GLY A 96 -9.88 -13.73 9.67
N GLY A 97 -8.94 -13.35 10.53
CA GLY A 97 -8.60 -11.96 10.75
C GLY A 97 -7.95 -11.34 9.52
N HIS A 98 -8.09 -10.02 9.39
CA HIS A 98 -7.40 -9.23 8.38
C HIS A 98 -6.98 -7.89 8.93
N HIS A 99 -5.81 -7.46 8.50
CA HIS A 99 -5.21 -6.19 8.89
C HIS A 99 -4.65 -5.51 7.65
N TYR A 100 -4.93 -4.24 7.50
CA TYR A 100 -4.31 -3.42 6.47
C TYR A 100 -4.25 -1.96 6.87
N GLN A 101 -3.25 -1.27 6.33
CA GLN A 101 -3.07 0.16 6.55
C GLN A 101 -2.84 0.83 5.20
N THR A 102 -3.55 1.94 4.95
CA THR A 102 -3.48 2.67 3.69
C THR A 102 -3.27 4.16 3.97
N LEU A 103 -2.17 4.72 3.47
CA LEU A 103 -1.97 6.16 3.31
C LEU A 103 -2.43 6.58 1.92
N ALA A 104 -3.42 7.47 1.85
CA ALA A 104 -3.93 8.03 0.60
C ALA A 104 -4.64 9.37 0.85
N GLN A 105 -4.91 10.13 -0.22
CA GLN A 105 -5.81 11.29 -0.14
C GLN A 105 -7.28 10.85 -0.14
N ARG A 106 -8.06 11.36 0.82
CA ARG A 106 -9.53 11.28 0.85
C ARG A 106 -10.06 12.70 1.04
N ASP A 107 -10.95 13.13 0.16
CA ASP A 107 -11.55 14.48 0.18
C ASP A 107 -10.55 15.66 0.23
N GLY A 108 -9.36 15.45 -0.35
CA GLY A 108 -8.29 16.46 -0.40
C GLY A 108 -7.38 16.48 0.84
N GLU A 109 -7.61 15.61 1.82
CA GLU A 109 -6.79 15.46 3.01
C GLU A 109 -6.02 14.14 2.96
N TRP A 110 -4.77 14.16 3.43
CA TRP A 110 -3.98 12.94 3.58
C TRP A 110 -4.38 12.23 4.86
N ILE A 111 -4.72 10.96 4.74
CA ILE A 111 -5.09 10.11 5.87
C ILE A 111 -4.35 8.78 5.85
N ILE A 112 -4.14 8.21 7.03
CA ILE A 112 -3.88 6.78 7.19
C ILE A 112 -5.16 6.13 7.71
N GLU A 113 -5.69 5.19 6.95
CA GLU A 113 -6.77 4.29 7.37
C GLU A 113 -6.15 2.97 7.81
N CYS A 114 -6.39 2.56 9.05
CA CYS A 114 -6.03 1.26 9.59
C CYS A 114 -7.30 0.46 9.80
N CYS A 115 -7.40 -0.70 9.16
CA CYS A 115 -8.51 -1.63 9.33
C CYS A 115 -7.96 -2.90 9.98
N ASP A 116 -8.55 -3.28 11.11
CA ASP A 116 -8.11 -4.38 11.94
C ASP A 116 -9.32 -5.24 12.32
N GLN A 117 -9.31 -6.51 11.93
CA GLN A 117 -10.21 -7.55 12.42
C GLN A 117 -9.34 -8.71 12.91
N GLU A 118 -9.41 -9.02 14.20
CA GLU A 118 -8.53 -10.04 14.81
C GLU A 118 -8.92 -11.47 14.38
N GLU A 119 -10.22 -11.75 14.30
CA GLU A 119 -10.75 -13.04 13.90
C GLU A 119 -12.14 -12.92 13.28
N LEU A 120 -12.54 -13.95 12.53
CA LEU A 120 -13.86 -14.03 11.92
C LEU A 120 -14.96 -13.99 13.00
N GLY A 121 -15.85 -13.02 12.89
CA GLY A 121 -16.98 -12.84 13.79
C GLY A 121 -16.73 -11.85 14.94
N GLU A 122 -15.48 -11.39 15.11
CA GLU A 122 -15.18 -10.19 15.88
C GLU A 122 -15.40 -8.95 14.98
N PRO A 123 -15.68 -7.78 15.57
CA PRO A 123 -15.92 -6.57 14.80
C PRO A 123 -14.64 -6.10 14.09
N GLU A 124 -14.80 -5.53 12.91
CA GLU A 124 -13.75 -4.77 12.24
C GLU A 124 -13.63 -3.38 12.89
N ILE A 125 -12.42 -3.03 13.29
CA ILE A 125 -12.08 -1.72 13.82
C ILE A 125 -11.38 -0.92 12.72
N THR A 126 -12.00 0.17 12.28
CA THR A 126 -11.38 1.11 11.34
C THR A 126 -10.97 2.38 12.07
N THR A 127 -9.67 2.68 12.08
CA THR A 127 -9.09 3.89 12.68
C THR A 127 -8.51 4.80 11.59
N ILE A 128 -8.86 6.08 11.61
CA ILE A 128 -8.36 7.07 10.66
C ILE A 128 -7.45 8.07 11.38
N TYR A 129 -6.28 8.32 10.83
CA TYR A 129 -5.34 9.35 11.26
C TYR A 129 -5.18 10.41 10.17
N SER A 130 -5.15 11.69 10.55
CA SER A 130 -4.76 12.76 9.62
C SER A 130 -3.24 12.84 9.54
N VAL A 131 -2.71 13.01 8.33
CA VAL A 131 -1.27 13.18 8.07
C VAL A 131 -1.05 14.51 7.37
N SER A 132 0.00 15.23 7.75
CA SER A 132 0.34 16.48 7.07
C SER A 132 0.94 16.21 5.69
N GLU A 133 0.72 17.11 4.74
CA GLU A 133 1.34 17.01 3.40
C GLU A 133 2.88 17.03 3.49
N GLU A 134 3.45 17.77 4.43
CA GLU A 134 4.90 17.82 4.69
C GLU A 134 5.45 16.45 5.11
N ASP A 135 4.75 15.76 6.02
CA ASP A 135 5.16 14.43 6.48
C ASP A 135 5.05 13.38 5.36
N VAL A 136 3.99 13.46 4.54
CA VAL A 136 3.83 12.58 3.36
C VAL A 136 4.94 12.82 2.35
N GLN A 137 5.27 14.08 2.07
CA GLN A 137 6.38 14.42 1.18
C GLN A 137 7.71 13.88 1.72
N ALA A 138 7.99 14.08 3.01
CA ALA A 138 9.20 13.59 3.66
C ALA A 138 9.29 12.06 3.62
N PHE A 139 8.16 11.36 3.81
CA PHE A 139 8.10 9.90 3.69
C PHE A 139 8.35 9.44 2.25
N GLY A 140 7.69 10.07 1.26
CA GLY A 140 7.90 9.78 -0.15
C GLY A 140 9.34 10.03 -0.60
N ASP A 141 9.97 11.11 -0.14
CA ASP A 141 11.38 11.42 -0.41
C ASP A 141 12.32 10.39 0.20
N PHE A 142 12.04 9.93 1.42
CA PHE A 142 12.77 8.83 2.04
C PHE A 142 12.68 7.54 1.21
N LEU A 143 11.48 7.16 0.76
CA LEU A 143 11.30 5.96 -0.06
C LEU A 143 12.18 6.05 -1.32
N LYS A 144 12.14 7.20 -2.01
CA LYS A 144 12.96 7.49 -3.21
C LYS A 144 14.46 7.42 -2.92
N GLU A 145 14.91 8.09 -1.86
CA GLU A 145 16.33 8.13 -1.46
C GLU A 145 16.89 6.74 -1.17
N LYS A 146 16.10 5.88 -0.52
CA LYS A 146 16.52 4.53 -0.14
C LYS A 146 16.42 3.50 -1.26
N HIS A 147 15.90 3.88 -2.42
CA HIS A 147 15.67 2.97 -3.55
C HIS A 147 14.82 1.73 -3.19
N VAL A 148 13.71 1.96 -2.49
CA VAL A 148 12.75 0.92 -2.08
C VAL A 148 12.18 0.12 -3.27
N ASP A 149 12.06 0.72 -4.44
CA ASP A 149 11.68 0.01 -5.67
C ASP A 149 12.53 -1.23 -5.94
N LYS A 150 13.83 -1.20 -5.63
CA LYS A 150 14.75 -2.31 -5.91
C LYS A 150 14.40 -3.56 -5.10
N LEU A 151 13.61 -3.44 -4.03
CA LEU A 151 13.10 -4.58 -3.27
C LEU A 151 12.18 -5.47 -4.12
N MET A 152 11.44 -4.90 -5.08
CA MET A 152 10.54 -5.69 -5.96
C MET A 152 11.32 -6.66 -6.87
N ASN A 153 12.58 -6.32 -7.15
CA ASN A 153 13.45 -7.08 -8.06
C ASN A 153 14.23 -8.19 -7.35
N ARG A 154 13.99 -8.42 -6.05
CA ARG A 154 14.57 -9.55 -5.33
C ARG A 154 13.99 -10.86 -5.86
N GLU A 155 14.85 -11.87 -5.92
CA GLU A 155 14.48 -13.24 -6.32
C GLU A 155 13.41 -13.77 -5.38
N ASP A 156 12.54 -14.62 -5.89
CA ASP A 156 11.52 -15.27 -5.07
C ASP A 156 12.19 -16.28 -4.11
N SER A 157 11.62 -16.37 -2.91
CA SER A 157 12.05 -17.30 -1.87
C SER A 157 11.51 -18.69 -2.15
N ASP A 158 12.38 -19.69 -1.97
CA ASP A 158 11.98 -21.10 -1.97
C ASP A 158 11.67 -21.58 -0.53
N ASP A 159 11.80 -20.70 0.45
CA ASP A 159 11.52 -21.01 1.85
C ASP A 159 10.02 -21.28 2.00
N PHE A 160 9.71 -22.43 2.57
CA PHE A 160 8.33 -22.77 2.87
C PHE A 160 7.86 -21.97 4.08
N VAL A 161 7.12 -20.90 3.81
CA VAL A 161 6.50 -20.04 4.81
C VAL A 161 5.06 -20.51 5.01
N THR A 162 4.68 -20.82 6.25
CA THR A 162 3.34 -21.34 6.61
C THR A 162 2.33 -20.23 6.89
N ASP A 163 2.51 -19.06 6.29
CA ASP A 163 1.63 -17.93 6.54
C ASP A 163 0.38 -18.05 5.67
N TYR A 164 -0.78 -17.82 6.30
CA TYR A 164 -2.05 -17.83 5.60
C TYR A 164 -2.27 -16.53 4.83
N SER A 165 -1.64 -15.45 5.29
CA SER A 165 -1.41 -14.25 4.49
C SER A 165 0.01 -13.73 4.73
N ALA A 166 0.76 -13.55 3.66
CA ALA A 166 2.06 -12.90 3.73
C ALA A 166 1.90 -11.41 4.09
N TRP A 167 2.92 -10.85 4.72
CA TRP A 167 3.06 -9.40 4.73
C TRP A 167 3.35 -8.87 3.32
N SER A 168 2.83 -7.69 3.00
CA SER A 168 3.06 -7.07 1.69
C SER A 168 2.97 -5.56 1.75
N TYR A 169 3.65 -4.93 0.79
CA TYR A 169 3.64 -3.49 0.57
C TYR A 169 3.23 -3.19 -0.87
N SER A 170 2.38 -2.17 -1.05
CA SER A 170 2.14 -1.54 -2.35
C SER A 170 2.34 -0.03 -2.25
N ILE A 171 3.12 0.53 -3.17
CA ILE A 171 3.49 1.94 -3.19
C ILE A 171 3.21 2.49 -4.57
N SER A 172 2.45 3.58 -4.64
CA SER A 172 2.13 4.26 -5.90
C SER A 172 2.73 5.66 -5.93
N PHE A 173 3.45 5.98 -7.00
CA PHE A 173 3.94 7.32 -7.30
C PHE A 173 3.30 7.84 -8.58
N VAL A 174 3.21 9.16 -8.74
CA VAL A 174 2.86 9.77 -10.04
C VAL A 174 3.90 9.37 -11.08
N ASP A 175 3.46 8.94 -12.26
CA ASP A 175 4.37 8.63 -13.36
C ASP A 175 4.92 9.93 -13.98
N PRO A 176 6.24 10.20 -13.91
CA PRO A 176 6.82 11.41 -14.49
C PRO A 176 6.88 11.38 -16.02
N THR A 177 6.75 10.20 -16.64
CA THR A 177 6.78 10.02 -18.11
C THR A 177 5.43 10.27 -18.75
N GLY A 178 4.36 10.27 -17.95
CA GLY A 178 2.97 10.43 -18.41
C GLY A 178 2.45 9.25 -19.23
N GLN A 179 3.13 8.10 -19.25
CA GLN A 179 2.67 6.88 -19.95
C GLN A 179 1.56 6.19 -19.16
N SER A 180 1.67 6.21 -17.83
CA SER A 180 0.66 5.82 -16.86
C SER A 180 0.22 7.04 -16.05
N LYS A 181 -0.86 6.90 -15.28
CA LYS A 181 -1.17 7.85 -14.20
C LYS A 181 -0.24 7.63 -13.01
N TYR A 182 0.12 6.37 -12.76
CA TYR A 182 0.86 5.94 -11.58
C TYR A 182 1.91 4.86 -11.92
N ILE A 183 3.02 4.87 -11.20
CA ILE A 183 3.99 3.77 -11.12
C ILE A 183 3.73 3.03 -9.81
N GLU A 184 3.54 1.72 -9.89
CA GLU A 184 3.29 0.87 -8.72
C GLU A 184 4.51 -0.01 -8.42
N VAL A 185 4.93 0.00 -7.16
CA VAL A 185 5.99 -0.84 -6.60
C VAL A 185 5.35 -1.79 -5.59
N ARG A 186 5.58 -3.10 -5.74
CA ARG A 186 5.09 -4.12 -4.82
C ARG A 186 6.22 -5.04 -4.37
N PHE A 187 6.26 -5.35 -3.08
CA PHE A 187 7.18 -6.32 -2.50
C PHE A 187 6.55 -6.95 -1.25
N ASP A 188 6.91 -8.19 -0.96
CA ASP A 188 6.21 -9.07 -0.02
C ASP A 188 7.15 -10.12 0.56
N GLU A 189 6.64 -10.87 1.53
CA GLU A 189 7.35 -11.91 2.28
C GLU A 189 8.04 -12.98 1.44
N TYR A 190 7.53 -13.27 0.25
CA TYR A 190 7.98 -14.40 -0.55
C TYR A 190 9.20 -14.08 -1.41
N LYS A 191 10.02 -13.12 -0.99
CA LYS A 191 11.27 -12.71 -1.66
C LYS A 191 12.49 -12.94 -0.78
N LYS A 192 13.64 -13.18 -1.44
CA LYS A 192 14.95 -13.36 -0.80
C LYS A 192 15.56 -12.01 -0.44
N TYR A 193 15.32 -11.58 0.79
CA TYR A 193 15.89 -10.36 1.36
C TYR A 193 17.22 -10.63 2.08
N SER A 194 18.17 -9.70 1.90
CA SER A 194 19.38 -9.65 2.72
C SER A 194 19.10 -8.98 4.08
N ASP A 195 20.01 -9.13 5.05
CA ASP A 195 19.90 -8.43 6.35
C ASP A 195 19.70 -6.91 6.20
N LYS A 196 20.37 -6.31 5.21
CA LYS A 196 20.20 -4.88 4.89
C LYS A 196 18.84 -4.53 4.31
N ASP A 197 18.26 -5.45 3.54
CA ASP A 197 16.90 -5.26 3.03
C ASP A 197 15.90 -5.33 4.20
N TYR A 198 16.07 -6.26 5.14
CA TYR A 198 15.26 -6.32 6.35
C TYR A 198 15.41 -5.09 7.25
N GLU A 199 16.63 -4.56 7.40
CA GLU A 199 16.87 -3.27 8.08
C GLU A 199 16.07 -2.14 7.41
N LEU A 200 16.10 -2.06 6.07
CA LEU A 200 15.35 -1.06 5.32
C LEU A 200 13.83 -1.24 5.46
N ILE A 201 13.33 -2.47 5.37
CA ILE A 201 11.90 -2.78 5.57
C ILE A 201 11.46 -2.35 6.98
N GLY A 202 12.29 -2.61 7.98
CA GLY A 202 12.07 -2.12 9.34
C GLY A 202 12.04 -0.60 9.45
N GLU A 203 12.97 0.11 8.78
CA GLU A 203 12.96 1.58 8.71
C GLU A 203 11.68 2.12 8.03
N ILE A 204 11.23 1.49 6.95
CA ILE A 204 9.98 1.86 6.25
C ILE A 204 8.80 1.75 7.20
N HIS A 205 8.67 0.60 7.88
CA HIS A 205 7.58 0.35 8.82
C HIS A 205 7.58 1.36 9.97
N GLN A 206 8.73 1.58 10.61
CA GLN A 206 8.84 2.55 11.72
C GLN A 206 8.48 3.98 11.29
N ARG A 207 8.91 4.40 10.10
CA ARG A 207 8.59 5.74 9.58
C ARG A 207 7.12 5.87 9.24
N PHE A 208 6.54 4.86 8.59
CA PHE A 208 5.11 4.82 8.31
C PHE A 208 4.29 4.89 9.59
N ASP A 209 4.67 4.11 10.61
CA ASP A 209 4.01 4.12 11.91
C ASP A 209 4.09 5.49 12.60
N SER A 210 5.21 6.18 12.45
CA SER A 210 5.42 7.52 13.01
C SER A 210 4.53 8.60 12.39
N LEU A 211 3.92 8.34 11.22
CA LEU A 211 2.96 9.27 10.60
C LEU A 211 1.62 9.32 11.33
N LYS A 212 1.27 8.30 12.11
CA LYS A 212 0.00 8.16 12.86
C LYS A 212 -0.05 9.06 14.10
N THR A 213 0.05 10.38 13.91
CA THR A 213 0.17 11.36 15.00
C THR A 213 -1.17 11.84 15.55
N ASN A 214 -2.18 12.04 14.70
CA ASN A 214 -3.45 12.64 15.07
C ASN A 214 -4.62 11.75 14.62
N MET A 215 -5.19 11.00 15.55
CA MET A 215 -6.40 10.19 15.29
C MET A 215 -7.61 11.11 15.04
N VAL A 216 -8.28 10.89 13.92
CA VAL A 216 -9.48 11.63 13.47
C VAL A 216 -10.75 10.89 13.89
N SER A 217 -10.78 9.57 13.69
CA SER A 217 -11.95 8.75 14.01
C SER A 217 -11.59 7.30 14.27
N GLN A 218 -12.50 6.59 14.92
CA GLN A 218 -12.50 5.14 15.07
C GLN A 218 -13.94 4.65 14.94
N THR A 219 -14.17 3.64 14.11
CA THR A 219 -15.45 2.97 13.92
C THR A 219 -15.31 1.47 14.16
N GLU A 220 -16.42 0.84 14.55
CA GLU A 220 -16.51 -0.59 14.84
C GLU A 220 -17.72 -1.12 14.06
N GLU A 221 -17.49 -2.11 13.19
CA GLU A 221 -18.51 -2.70 12.31
C GLU A 221 -18.53 -4.23 12.49
N PHE A 222 -19.73 -4.81 12.64
CA PHE A 222 -19.92 -6.25 12.64
C PHE A 222 -20.32 -6.69 11.23
N ASP A 223 -19.68 -7.73 10.70
CA ASP A 223 -20.12 -8.38 9.48
C ASP A 223 -21.47 -9.09 9.76
N ASP A 224 -22.54 -8.61 9.12
CA ASP A 224 -23.92 -9.12 9.21
C ASP A 224 -24.11 -10.47 8.49
#